data_AF-A0A397GNG7-F1
#
_entry.id   AF-A0A397GNG7-F1
#
_cell.length_a   1.000
_cell.length_b   1.000
_cell.length_c   1.000
_cell.angle_alpha   90.00
_cell.angle_beta   90.00
_cell.angle_gamma   90.00
#
_symmetry.space_group_name_H-M   'P 1'
#
loop_
_entity.id
_entity.type
_entity.pdbx_description
1 polymer ?
#
loop_
_entity_poly.entity_id
_entity_poly.type
_entity_poly.pdbx_seq_one_letter_code
_entity_poly.pdbx_strand_id
1 'polypeptide(L)'
;MSLLKQNLFNDCYNEINGSIGSKSNDTENKPNNETEPFSPYQLSYLKHHRYSLDLPGIVQSKLGAGPQPQVGDAGPKLVVVMVGLPARGKSYITKKLKRYLTWLQYETKVFNVGNLRRHTSINNNNNNPPGSTSHSFSFFDPHNEQAKQLREHLAMECLDELIDWLKKGGRIGIHDATNSSITRRTRIMKRIQRESSFKILFIESICTDKRVLEKNIALKLSGPDYKNMDPEEALNDFRKRIANYEKAYETIGEQEELENIQYCKLINVGKKVIAHNIQGFLSGQCIFYLMNLNLVDRRIWITRHGESTDNTLGRIGGDSSLSERGRKFAACLTKFIKMQKDLFRQKQLEKYREELKEEKKRYLNFSSSEPEPPERNFLVWTSMLKRTIETVEKFDSKEFDVMHIRFLNEIYAGACEEMTYQQIEEEYPEEYAARKSNKLYYRYPGMGESYLDVIHRVNPLIIELERMTDNILIVTHRVVLRIVLAYFSDVEKEKVPHMDVPLHTVYCLQPKAYGTELLKWVWDENEDMFFQE
;
A
#
# COMPACT_ATOMS: atom_id res chain seq x y z
N MET A 1 14.89 28.37 41.41
CA MET A 1 15.63 29.62 41.71
C MET A 1 16.34 30.05 40.43
N SER A 2 15.62 30.71 39.50
CA SER A 2 15.58 32.19 39.36
C SER A 2 16.88 32.70 38.70
N LEU A 3 16.92 33.34 37.53
CA LEU A 3 15.94 34.06 36.70
C LEU A 3 16.61 34.39 35.34
N LEU A 4 15.81 34.50 34.26
CA LEU A 4 16.01 35.30 33.00
C LEU A 4 17.24 34.98 32.12
N LYS A 5 17.20 34.55 30.84
CA LYS A 5 16.26 34.60 29.70
C LYS A 5 15.69 35.99 29.37
N GLN A 6 16.40 36.75 28.55
CA GLN A 6 15.89 37.57 27.43
C GLN A 6 17.05 38.24 26.66
N ASN A 7 16.86 38.46 25.36
CA ASN A 7 17.66 39.29 24.43
C ASN A 7 18.73 38.59 23.57
N LEU A 8 18.27 37.88 22.54
CA LEU A 8 19.00 37.68 21.27
C LEU A 8 17.98 37.59 20.12
N PHE A 9 17.27 38.69 19.88
CA PHE A 9 16.40 38.91 18.72
C PHE A 9 16.20 40.43 18.63
N ASN A 10 17.09 41.17 17.93
CA ASN A 10 16.79 42.52 17.44
C ASN A 10 17.79 43.17 16.44
N ASP A 11 18.90 42.54 16.05
CA ASP A 11 19.91 43.24 15.23
C ASP A 11 19.91 42.90 13.72
N CYS A 12 18.74 42.84 13.07
CA CYS A 12 18.69 42.67 11.59
C CYS A 12 17.53 43.42 10.90
N TYR A 13 17.05 44.55 11.44
CA TYR A 13 15.89 45.26 10.86
C TYR A 13 16.09 46.73 10.48
N ASN A 14 17.31 47.28 10.47
CA ASN A 14 17.50 48.74 10.26
C ASN A 14 18.57 49.13 9.22
N GLU A 15 18.62 48.47 8.05
CA GLU A 15 19.41 48.98 6.90
C GLU A 15 18.74 48.74 5.53
N ILE A 16 17.43 48.93 5.40
CA ILE A 16 16.80 49.10 4.07
C ILE A 16 15.63 50.08 4.20
N ASN A 17 15.92 51.37 4.31
CA ASN A 17 14.99 52.45 3.97
C ASN A 17 15.76 53.78 3.87
N GLY A 18 16.14 54.14 2.65
CA GLY A 18 16.71 55.45 2.35
C GLY A 18 16.69 55.73 0.85
N SER A 19 15.88 56.73 0.48
CA SER A 19 15.94 57.51 -0.78
C SER A 19 15.05 57.05 -1.94
N ILE A 20 13.81 57.57 -1.94
CA ILE A 20 12.94 57.73 -3.10
C ILE A 20 13.23 59.09 -3.74
N GLY A 21 13.50 59.12 -5.05
CA GLY A 21 13.70 60.36 -5.84
C GLY A 21 13.46 60.17 -7.34
N SER A 22 12.25 60.54 -7.78
CA SER A 22 11.80 61.11 -9.09
C SER A 22 12.38 60.69 -10.46
N LYS A 23 11.48 60.11 -11.28
CA LYS A 23 11.11 60.35 -12.71
C LYS A 23 12.20 60.61 -13.79
N SER A 24 12.17 59.81 -14.88
CA SER A 24 11.68 60.19 -16.24
C SER A 24 11.88 59.07 -17.28
N ASN A 25 11.00 59.03 -18.29
CA ASN A 25 11.00 58.13 -19.45
C ASN A 25 12.22 58.34 -20.37
N ASP A 26 12.67 57.30 -21.10
CA ASP A 26 12.74 57.29 -22.58
C ASP A 26 13.24 55.94 -23.14
N THR A 27 12.77 55.66 -24.36
CA THR A 27 12.99 54.48 -25.22
C THR A 27 14.38 54.46 -25.88
N GLU A 28 15.01 53.29 -26.04
CA GLU A 28 15.71 52.88 -27.29
C GLU A 28 16.30 51.44 -27.27
N ASN A 29 16.59 50.94 -28.47
CA ASN A 29 16.85 49.54 -28.86
C ASN A 29 18.33 49.10 -28.81
N LYS A 30 18.51 47.78 -28.57
CA LYS A 30 19.53 46.84 -29.14
C LYS A 30 20.94 46.68 -28.47
N PRO A 31 21.63 45.54 -28.72
CA PRO A 31 22.07 44.61 -27.66
C PRO A 31 23.59 44.56 -27.48
N ASN A 32 24.07 44.02 -26.35
CA ASN A 32 25.41 43.45 -26.25
C ASN A 32 25.39 42.15 -25.45
N ASN A 33 25.96 41.11 -26.08
CA ASN A 33 26.37 39.86 -25.47
C ASN A 33 27.48 40.15 -24.47
N GLU A 34 27.31 39.75 -23.22
CA GLU A 34 28.42 39.33 -22.37
C GLU A 34 27.91 38.30 -21.35
N THR A 35 28.62 37.18 -21.31
CA THR A 35 28.32 35.96 -20.54
C THR A 35 28.57 36.17 -19.05
N GLU A 36 27.50 36.26 -18.26
CA GLU A 36 27.57 36.12 -16.80
C GLU A 36 27.28 34.67 -16.35
N PRO A 37 27.93 34.19 -15.28
CA PRO A 37 27.78 32.82 -14.80
C PRO A 37 26.38 32.59 -14.23
N PHE A 38 25.74 31.52 -14.70
CA PHE A 38 24.42 31.07 -14.26
C PHE A 38 24.32 30.99 -12.73
N SER A 39 23.53 31.88 -12.14
CA SER A 39 23.04 31.74 -10.77
C SER A 39 22.04 30.57 -10.70
N PRO A 40 22.15 29.62 -9.75
CA PRO A 40 21.22 28.50 -9.62
C PRO A 40 19.78 28.92 -9.29
N TYR A 41 19.53 30.22 -9.07
CA TYR A 41 18.24 30.77 -8.65
C TYR A 41 17.38 31.32 -9.79
N GLN A 42 17.80 31.21 -11.05
CA GLN A 42 17.02 31.67 -12.22
C GLN A 42 16.44 30.52 -13.06
N LEU A 43 15.89 29.50 -12.42
CA LEU A 43 14.96 28.60 -13.09
C LEU A 43 13.65 29.36 -13.34
N SER A 44 13.32 29.52 -14.62
CA SER A 44 12.07 30.12 -15.12
C SER A 44 10.89 29.76 -14.23
N TYR A 45 10.18 30.77 -13.72
CA TYR A 45 8.92 30.65 -12.99
C TYR A 45 7.83 30.06 -13.91
N LEU A 46 7.91 28.77 -14.20
CA LEU A 46 6.75 27.99 -14.61
C LEU A 46 5.79 28.00 -13.41
N LYS A 47 4.53 28.38 -13.65
CA LYS A 47 3.45 28.36 -12.67
C LYS A 47 3.22 26.93 -12.15
N HIS A 48 4.09 26.45 -11.27
CA HIS A 48 3.89 25.21 -10.54
C HIS A 48 2.82 25.48 -9.50
N HIS A 49 1.68 24.80 -9.59
CA HIS A 49 0.75 24.71 -8.47
C HIS A 49 1.50 24.01 -7.31
N ARG A 50 1.89 24.80 -6.30
CA ARG A 50 2.76 24.43 -5.17
C ARG A 50 2.02 23.66 -4.06
N TYR A 51 1.14 22.73 -4.40
CA TYR A 51 0.52 21.88 -3.38
C TYR A 51 1.13 20.49 -3.44
N SER A 52 2.04 20.20 -2.50
CA SER A 52 2.64 18.86 -2.35
C SER A 52 1.79 17.94 -1.48
N LEU A 53 0.90 18.50 -0.66
CA LEU A 53 -0.02 17.79 0.22
C LEU A 53 -1.44 18.02 -0.28
N ASP A 54 -1.99 17.02 -0.96
CA ASP A 54 -3.39 16.98 -1.33
C ASP A 54 -3.98 15.69 -0.78
N LEU A 55 -4.38 15.74 0.49
CA LEU A 55 -5.06 14.63 1.16
C LEU A 55 -6.56 14.93 1.15
N PRO A 56 -7.36 14.18 0.36
CA PRO A 56 -8.80 14.39 0.27
C PRO A 56 -9.45 14.39 1.67
N GLY A 57 -10.21 15.44 1.98
CA GLY A 57 -10.92 15.58 3.26
C GLY A 57 -10.08 16.09 4.45
N ILE A 58 -8.75 16.23 4.29
CA ILE A 58 -7.87 16.85 5.31
C ILE A 58 -7.47 18.27 4.89
N VAL A 59 -7.15 18.47 3.61
CA VAL A 59 -6.65 19.76 3.11
C VAL A 59 -7.80 20.52 2.46
N GLN A 60 -8.06 21.74 2.94
CA GLN A 60 -8.92 22.72 2.27
C GLN A 60 -8.04 23.82 1.69
N SER A 61 -8.12 24.05 0.39
CA SER A 61 -7.46 25.18 -0.25
C SER A 61 -8.40 26.38 -0.30
N LYS A 62 -7.89 27.58 -0.01
CA LYS A 62 -8.60 28.83 -0.36
C LYS A 62 -8.56 28.95 -1.88
N LEU A 63 -9.69 28.64 -2.51
CA LEU A 63 -9.88 28.85 -3.93
C LEU A 63 -10.09 30.34 -4.20
N GLY A 64 -9.32 30.90 -5.13
CA GLY A 64 -9.68 32.18 -5.75
C GLY A 64 -11.03 32.04 -6.46
N ALA A 65 -11.70 33.17 -6.75
CA ALA A 65 -13.06 33.27 -7.27
C ALA A 65 -13.27 32.62 -8.67
N GLY A 66 -13.19 31.29 -8.72
CA GLY A 66 -13.49 30.42 -9.85
C GLY A 66 -14.35 29.23 -9.41
N PRO A 67 -14.79 28.37 -10.35
CA PRO A 67 -15.62 27.22 -10.02
C PRO A 67 -14.93 26.34 -8.99
N GLN A 68 -15.70 25.86 -7.99
CA GLN A 68 -15.16 24.97 -6.96
C GLN A 68 -14.61 23.71 -7.65
N PRO A 69 -13.31 23.37 -7.51
CA PRO A 69 -12.80 22.06 -7.90
C PRO A 69 -13.59 21.01 -7.12
N GLN A 70 -14.01 19.97 -7.83
CA GLN A 70 -14.55 18.81 -7.16
C GLN A 70 -13.46 18.19 -6.27
N VAL A 71 -13.89 17.48 -5.23
CA VAL A 71 -12.98 16.65 -4.41
C VAL A 71 -12.22 15.72 -5.36
N GLY A 72 -10.93 15.99 -5.60
CA GLY A 72 -10.16 15.26 -6.61
C GLY A 72 -9.51 16.07 -7.74
N ASP A 73 -9.73 17.39 -7.83
CA ASP A 73 -9.25 18.16 -9.00
C ASP A 73 -7.89 18.88 -8.80
N ALA A 74 -7.49 19.16 -7.57
CA ALA A 74 -6.26 19.90 -7.27
C ALA A 74 -5.17 18.97 -6.76
N GLY A 75 -4.02 18.82 -7.43
CA GLY A 75 -2.85 18.10 -6.91
C GLY A 75 -2.06 17.32 -7.97
N PRO A 76 -0.80 16.95 -7.69
CA PRO A 76 0.07 16.30 -8.67
C PRO A 76 -0.44 14.91 -9.06
N LYS A 77 -0.45 14.60 -10.37
CA LYS A 77 -0.78 13.26 -10.89
C LYS A 77 0.51 12.45 -11.05
N LEU A 78 0.49 11.16 -10.73
CA LEU A 78 1.66 10.29 -10.79
C LEU A 78 1.44 9.11 -11.74
N VAL A 79 2.39 8.89 -12.64
CA VAL A 79 2.49 7.68 -13.45
C VAL A 79 3.63 6.82 -12.87
N VAL A 80 3.28 5.64 -12.38
CA VAL A 80 4.25 4.64 -11.91
C VAL A 80 4.49 3.65 -13.03
N VAL A 81 5.74 3.50 -13.46
CA VAL A 81 6.12 2.61 -14.56
C VAL A 81 6.90 1.42 -14.00
N MET A 82 6.35 0.23 -14.09
CA MET A 82 7.01 -0.99 -13.61
C MET A 82 8.08 -1.44 -14.61
N VAL A 83 9.25 -1.86 -14.10
CA VAL A 83 10.37 -2.38 -14.88
C VAL A 83 10.85 -3.70 -14.29
N GLY A 84 11.26 -4.63 -15.15
CA GLY A 84 11.97 -5.84 -14.75
C GLY A 84 11.48 -7.09 -15.48
N LEU A 85 12.23 -8.18 -15.30
CA LEU A 85 11.97 -9.45 -15.97
C LEU A 85 10.66 -10.12 -15.50
N PRO A 86 10.09 -11.05 -16.28
CA PRO A 86 9.01 -11.92 -15.82
C PRO A 86 9.37 -12.64 -14.50
N ALA A 87 8.36 -12.95 -13.69
CA ALA A 87 8.51 -13.66 -12.40
C ALA A 87 9.42 -12.99 -11.34
N ARG A 88 9.74 -11.69 -11.46
CA ARG A 88 10.52 -10.95 -10.44
C ARG A 88 9.71 -10.25 -9.36
N GLY A 89 8.37 -10.33 -9.38
CA GLY A 89 7.50 -9.77 -8.34
C GLY A 89 6.79 -8.46 -8.68
N LYS A 90 6.87 -7.97 -9.92
CA LYS A 90 6.17 -6.75 -10.36
C LYS A 90 4.68 -6.72 -10.02
N SER A 91 3.95 -7.81 -10.30
CA SER A 91 2.51 -7.89 -10.02
C SER A 91 2.21 -7.89 -8.52
N TYR A 92 3.09 -8.45 -7.69
CA TYR A 92 2.98 -8.37 -6.23
C TYR A 92 3.13 -6.92 -5.74
N ILE A 93 4.21 -6.26 -6.19
CA ILE A 93 4.49 -4.84 -5.86
C ILE A 93 3.34 -3.95 -6.30
N THR A 94 2.87 -4.11 -7.54
CA THR A 94 1.80 -3.32 -8.13
C THR A 94 0.49 -3.44 -7.34
N LYS A 95 0.08 -4.65 -6.97
CA LYS A 95 -1.14 -4.88 -6.17
C LYS A 95 -1.03 -4.25 -4.78
N LYS A 96 0.09 -4.47 -4.08
CA LYS A 96 0.33 -3.89 -2.75
C LYS A 96 0.37 -2.37 -2.78
N LEU A 97 1.10 -1.80 -3.74
CA LEU A 97 1.21 -0.36 -3.90
C LEU A 97 -0.14 0.27 -4.25
N LYS A 98 -0.92 -0.32 -5.18
CA LYS A 98 -2.29 0.14 -5.49
C LYS A 98 -3.16 0.15 -4.23
N ARG A 99 -3.13 -0.92 -3.44
CA ARG A 99 -3.91 -1.05 -2.20
C ARG A 99 -3.53 0.04 -1.19
N TYR A 100 -2.23 0.23 -0.95
CA TYR A 100 -1.72 1.28 -0.08
C TYR A 100 -2.11 2.70 -0.53
N LEU A 101 -1.94 3.02 -1.81
CA LEU A 101 -2.25 4.35 -2.32
C LEU A 101 -3.76 4.65 -2.30
N THR A 102 -4.57 3.65 -2.63
CA THR A 102 -6.04 3.73 -2.50
C THR A 102 -6.44 3.96 -1.04
N TRP A 103 -5.75 3.29 -0.11
CA TRP A 103 -5.96 3.46 1.32
C TRP A 103 -5.62 4.87 1.82
N LEU A 104 -4.57 5.48 1.28
CA LEU A 104 -4.23 6.90 1.48
C LEU A 104 -5.21 7.88 0.79
N GLN A 105 -6.33 7.38 0.25
CA GLN A 105 -7.37 8.14 -0.45
C GLN A 105 -6.97 8.66 -1.84
N TYR A 106 -5.87 8.17 -2.42
CA TYR A 106 -5.51 8.48 -3.80
C TYR A 106 -6.16 7.50 -4.77
N GLU A 107 -7.01 8.01 -5.67
CA GLU A 107 -7.61 7.20 -6.72
C GLU A 107 -6.50 6.58 -7.60
N THR A 108 -6.36 5.26 -7.52
CA THR A 108 -5.24 4.52 -8.11
C THR A 108 -5.73 3.34 -8.96
N LYS A 109 -5.22 3.25 -10.19
CA LYS A 109 -5.58 2.17 -11.13
C LYS A 109 -4.36 1.53 -11.77
N VAL A 110 -4.43 0.22 -11.98
CA VAL A 110 -3.39 -0.59 -12.64
C VAL A 110 -3.77 -0.84 -14.09
N PHE A 111 -2.85 -0.56 -15.00
CA PHE A 111 -2.96 -0.78 -16.44
C PHE A 111 -1.96 -1.87 -16.83
N ASN A 112 -2.45 -3.08 -17.04
CA ASN A 112 -1.61 -4.26 -17.27
C ASN A 112 -1.58 -4.61 -18.77
N VAL A 113 -0.43 -4.43 -19.40
CA VAL A 113 -0.24 -4.69 -20.84
C VAL A 113 -0.46 -6.17 -21.18
N GLY A 114 -0.18 -7.07 -20.24
CA GLY A 114 -0.43 -8.51 -20.41
C GLY A 114 -1.92 -8.86 -20.49
N ASN A 115 -2.79 -8.13 -19.78
CA ASN A 115 -4.25 -8.25 -19.90
C ASN A 115 -4.72 -7.74 -21.27
N LEU A 116 -4.28 -6.55 -21.68
CA LEU A 116 -4.67 -5.98 -22.97
C LEU A 116 -4.27 -6.89 -24.14
N ARG A 117 -3.05 -7.44 -24.10
CA ARG A 117 -2.60 -8.45 -25.06
C ARG A 117 -3.53 -9.68 -25.11
N ARG A 118 -3.96 -10.19 -23.95
CA ARG A 118 -4.88 -11.35 -23.86
C ARG A 118 -6.23 -11.06 -24.49
N HIS A 119 -6.81 -9.89 -24.22
CA HIS A 119 -8.08 -9.51 -24.82
C HIS A 119 -7.96 -9.31 -26.34
N THR A 120 -6.87 -8.70 -26.80
CA THR A 120 -6.63 -8.48 -28.24
C THR A 120 -6.41 -9.78 -29.00
N SER A 121 -5.73 -10.76 -28.40
CA SER A 121 -5.53 -12.08 -29.04
C SER A 121 -6.80 -12.93 -29.08
N ILE A 122 -7.66 -12.86 -28.06
CA ILE A 122 -8.97 -13.50 -28.08
C ILE A 122 -9.83 -12.93 -29.22
N ASN A 123 -9.84 -11.60 -29.40
CA ASN A 123 -10.63 -10.95 -30.46
C ASN A 123 -10.11 -11.27 -31.88
N ASN A 124 -8.80 -11.50 -32.05
CA ASN A 124 -8.20 -11.85 -33.34
C ASN A 124 -8.20 -13.35 -33.66
N ASN A 125 -8.51 -14.22 -32.69
CA ASN A 125 -8.48 -15.69 -32.85
C ASN A 125 -9.65 -16.26 -33.67
N ASN A 126 -10.56 -15.45 -34.21
CA ASN A 126 -11.51 -15.93 -35.22
C ASN A 126 -10.82 -16.28 -36.57
N ASN A 127 -9.53 -15.99 -36.77
CA ASN A 127 -8.83 -16.19 -38.05
C ASN A 127 -7.44 -16.88 -37.98
N ASN A 128 -6.98 -17.40 -36.83
CA ASN A 128 -5.61 -17.97 -36.72
C ASN A 128 -5.59 -19.50 -36.48
N PRO A 129 -4.59 -20.21 -37.04
CA PRO A 129 -4.48 -21.67 -36.94
C PRO A 129 -4.16 -22.14 -35.51
N PRO A 130 -4.49 -23.40 -35.15
CA PRO A 130 -4.25 -23.95 -33.82
C PRO A 130 -2.73 -24.05 -33.57
N GLY A 131 -2.20 -23.23 -32.67
CA GLY A 131 -0.78 -23.28 -32.26
C GLY A 131 -0.05 -21.93 -32.22
N SER A 132 -0.54 -20.88 -32.90
CA SER A 132 0.05 -19.54 -32.84
C SER A 132 -0.54 -18.71 -31.69
N THR A 133 -0.38 -19.16 -30.45
CA THR A 133 -0.90 -18.41 -29.31
C THR A 133 0.01 -17.22 -28.99
N SER A 134 -0.57 -16.06 -28.66
CA SER A 134 0.12 -14.84 -28.20
C SER A 134 0.91 -14.99 -26.88
N HIS A 135 1.05 -16.22 -26.41
CA HIS A 135 1.62 -16.63 -25.13
C HIS A 135 2.88 -17.48 -25.28
N SER A 136 3.14 -18.03 -26.47
CA SER A 136 4.33 -18.85 -26.74
C SER A 136 5.63 -18.04 -26.62
N PHE A 137 6.72 -18.71 -26.22
CA PHE A 137 8.06 -18.11 -26.16
C PHE A 137 8.50 -17.44 -27.47
N SER A 138 8.04 -17.96 -28.63
CA SER A 138 8.36 -17.45 -29.98
C SER A 138 7.82 -16.04 -30.22
N PHE A 139 6.69 -15.71 -29.59
CA PHE A 139 6.16 -14.35 -29.59
C PHE A 139 7.17 -13.40 -28.94
N PHE A 140 7.87 -13.80 -27.88
CA PHE A 140 8.78 -12.93 -27.14
C PHE A 140 10.23 -12.92 -27.65
N ASP A 141 10.53 -13.59 -28.76
CA ASP A 141 11.86 -13.55 -29.36
C ASP A 141 12.24 -12.11 -29.74
N PRO A 142 13.43 -11.62 -29.36
CA PRO A 142 13.95 -10.31 -29.78
C PRO A 142 14.07 -10.16 -31.31
N HIS A 143 14.28 -11.25 -32.05
CA HIS A 143 14.45 -11.25 -33.51
C HIS A 143 13.11 -11.28 -34.27
N ASN A 144 12.00 -11.53 -33.58
CA ASN A 144 10.67 -11.47 -34.18
C ASN A 144 10.20 -10.00 -34.23
N GLU A 145 10.53 -9.32 -35.32
CA GLU A 145 10.20 -7.89 -35.50
C GLU A 145 8.70 -7.61 -35.44
N GLN A 146 7.87 -8.45 -36.07
CA GLN A 146 6.41 -8.30 -36.05
C GLN A 146 5.85 -8.38 -34.63
N ALA A 147 6.27 -9.39 -33.86
CA ALA A 147 5.82 -9.54 -32.48
C ALA A 147 6.38 -8.43 -31.57
N LYS A 148 7.59 -7.95 -31.83
CA LYS A 148 8.19 -6.81 -31.12
C LYS A 148 7.42 -5.52 -31.39
N GLN A 149 7.04 -5.24 -32.63
CA GLN A 149 6.21 -4.10 -33.02
C GLN A 149 4.83 -4.18 -32.37
N LEU A 150 4.19 -5.36 -32.38
CA LEU A 150 2.90 -5.55 -31.72
C LEU A 150 2.97 -5.33 -30.20
N ARG A 151 4.01 -5.85 -29.52
CA ARG A 151 4.24 -5.59 -28.09
C ARG A 151 4.43 -4.11 -27.79
N GLU A 152 5.13 -3.42 -28.67
CA GLU A 152 5.37 -1.98 -28.55
C GLU A 152 4.05 -1.19 -28.69
N HIS A 153 3.25 -1.52 -29.70
CA HIS A 153 1.94 -0.91 -29.92
C HIS A 153 1.04 -1.07 -28.67
N LEU A 154 0.88 -2.31 -28.20
CA LEU A 154 0.05 -2.61 -27.02
C LEU A 154 0.53 -1.91 -25.75
N ALA A 155 1.85 -1.76 -25.58
CA ALA A 155 2.40 -1.06 -24.42
C ALA A 155 2.09 0.44 -24.45
N MET A 156 2.13 1.07 -25.63
CA MET A 156 1.83 2.49 -25.81
C MET A 156 0.32 2.77 -25.78
N GLU A 157 -0.50 1.90 -26.38
CA GLU A 157 -1.96 1.96 -26.29
C GLU A 157 -2.44 1.90 -24.83
N CYS A 158 -1.89 0.95 -24.06
CA CYS A 158 -2.14 0.85 -22.62
C CYS A 158 -1.67 2.08 -21.83
N LEU A 159 -0.62 2.78 -22.30
CA LEU A 159 -0.17 4.03 -21.70
C LEU A 159 -1.12 5.19 -22.03
N ASP A 160 -1.64 5.25 -23.24
CA ASP A 160 -2.62 6.26 -23.64
C ASP A 160 -3.93 6.10 -22.86
N GLU A 161 -4.43 4.87 -22.66
CA GLU A 161 -5.57 4.59 -21.78
C GLU A 161 -5.33 5.09 -20.33
N LEU A 162 -4.12 4.91 -19.82
CA LEU A 162 -3.71 5.39 -18.50
C LEU A 162 -3.77 6.91 -18.43
N ILE A 163 -3.20 7.58 -19.43
CA ILE A 163 -3.17 9.04 -19.52
C ILE A 163 -4.59 9.61 -19.60
N ASP A 164 -5.46 9.02 -20.42
CA ASP A 164 -6.84 9.45 -20.55
C ASP A 164 -7.64 9.27 -19.26
N TRP A 165 -7.40 8.18 -18.53
CA TRP A 165 -8.01 7.98 -17.21
C TRP A 165 -7.51 9.00 -16.18
N LEU A 166 -6.22 9.32 -16.17
CA LEU A 166 -5.68 10.39 -15.32
C LEU A 166 -6.28 11.75 -15.69
N LYS A 167 -6.51 12.04 -16.97
CA LYS A 167 -7.16 13.28 -17.42
C LYS A 167 -8.60 13.40 -16.91
N LYS A 168 -9.31 12.28 -16.74
CA LYS A 168 -10.71 12.22 -16.26
C LYS A 168 -10.90 12.35 -14.73
N GLY A 169 -9.82 12.43 -13.96
CA GLY A 169 -9.88 12.63 -12.50
C GLY A 169 -8.98 11.72 -11.68
N GLY A 170 -8.49 10.61 -12.28
CA GLY A 170 -7.58 9.69 -11.61
C GLY A 170 -6.30 10.37 -11.11
N ARG A 171 -5.74 9.87 -10.00
CA ARG A 171 -4.54 10.45 -9.37
C ARG A 171 -3.27 9.68 -9.67
N ILE A 172 -3.32 8.35 -9.61
CA ILE A 172 -2.14 7.51 -9.79
C ILE A 172 -2.42 6.37 -10.77
N GLY A 173 -1.71 6.36 -11.89
CA GLY A 173 -1.77 5.29 -12.88
C GLY A 173 -0.53 4.41 -12.79
N ILE A 174 -0.70 3.10 -12.62
CA ILE A 174 0.41 2.13 -12.62
C ILE A 174 0.45 1.39 -13.96
N HIS A 175 1.49 1.63 -14.76
CA HIS A 175 1.77 0.93 -16.01
C HIS A 175 2.55 -0.36 -15.71
N ASP A 176 1.84 -1.51 -15.68
CA ASP A 176 2.40 -2.83 -15.38
C ASP A 176 2.80 -3.56 -16.67
N ALA A 177 4.09 -3.46 -17.01
CA ALA A 177 4.74 -4.18 -18.10
C ALA A 177 6.18 -4.56 -17.72
N THR A 178 6.92 -5.21 -18.62
CA THR A 178 8.34 -5.51 -18.38
C THR A 178 9.22 -4.28 -18.54
N ASN A 179 8.90 -3.39 -19.50
CA ASN A 179 9.62 -2.15 -19.80
C ASN A 179 11.15 -2.32 -19.77
N SER A 180 11.61 -3.45 -20.32
CA SER A 180 12.96 -4.00 -20.10
C SER A 180 14.06 -3.36 -20.94
N SER A 181 13.73 -2.53 -21.92
CA SER A 181 14.71 -1.88 -22.81
C SER A 181 14.66 -0.37 -22.65
N ILE A 182 15.82 0.30 -22.75
CA ILE A 182 15.91 1.74 -22.54
C ILE A 182 15.07 2.49 -23.58
N THR A 183 15.12 2.07 -24.85
CA THR A 183 14.30 2.66 -25.93
C THR A 183 12.82 2.76 -25.58
N ARG A 184 12.26 1.76 -24.91
CA ARG A 184 10.83 1.76 -24.53
C ARG A 184 10.57 2.73 -23.39
N ARG A 185 11.45 2.75 -22.39
CA ARG A 185 11.36 3.69 -21.26
C ARG A 185 11.48 5.14 -21.73
N THR A 186 12.39 5.44 -22.66
CA THR A 186 12.51 6.75 -23.30
C THR A 186 11.22 7.15 -24.04
N ARG A 187 10.58 6.22 -24.77
CA ARG A 187 9.31 6.50 -25.46
C ARG A 187 8.15 6.77 -24.48
N ILE A 188 8.03 5.96 -23.43
CA ILE A 188 7.05 6.16 -22.36
C ILE A 188 7.25 7.53 -21.72
N MET A 189 8.49 7.86 -21.36
CA MET A 189 8.83 9.15 -20.77
C MET A 189 8.47 10.33 -21.68
N LYS A 190 8.94 10.31 -22.94
CA LYS A 190 8.65 11.38 -23.91
C LYS A 190 7.15 11.56 -24.15
N ARG A 191 6.36 10.48 -24.06
CA ARG A 191 4.91 10.54 -24.18
C ARG A 191 4.25 11.20 -22.96
N ILE A 192 4.69 10.85 -21.75
CA ILE A 192 4.12 11.41 -20.51
C ILE A 192 4.55 12.86 -20.30
N GLN A 193 5.78 13.24 -20.68
CA GLN A 193 6.29 14.61 -20.57
C GLN A 193 5.48 15.64 -21.39
N ARG A 194 4.69 15.20 -22.36
CA ARG A 194 3.71 16.06 -23.07
C ARG A 194 2.58 16.55 -22.16
N GLU A 195 2.36 15.87 -21.03
CA GLU A 195 1.34 16.20 -20.04
C GLU A 195 1.99 16.99 -18.89
N SER A 196 1.81 18.31 -18.87
CA SER A 196 2.53 19.23 -17.97
C SER A 196 2.27 19.01 -16.47
N SER A 197 1.18 18.33 -16.11
CA SER A 197 0.78 18.08 -14.72
C SER A 197 1.22 16.71 -14.19
N PHE A 198 1.81 15.84 -15.02
CA PHE A 198 2.09 14.46 -14.65
C PHE A 198 3.54 14.30 -14.18
N LYS A 199 3.73 13.57 -13.10
CA LYS A 199 5.02 13.11 -12.60
C LYS A 199 5.21 11.64 -12.98
N ILE A 200 6.47 11.23 -13.10
CA ILE A 200 6.85 9.87 -13.51
C ILE A 200 7.74 9.28 -12.43
N LEU A 201 7.47 8.04 -12.03
CA LEU A 201 8.30 7.24 -11.15
C LEU A 201 8.49 5.85 -11.76
N PHE A 202 9.73 5.47 -12.06
CA PHE A 202 10.03 4.09 -12.45
C PHE A 202 10.27 3.22 -11.22
N ILE A 203 9.70 2.01 -11.21
CA ILE A 203 9.95 1.01 -10.17
C ILE A 203 10.48 -0.26 -10.83
N GLU A 204 11.77 -0.53 -10.65
CA GLU A 204 12.42 -1.72 -11.13
C GLU A 204 12.45 -2.81 -10.07
N SER A 205 11.97 -4.00 -10.44
CA SER A 205 11.96 -5.18 -9.58
C SER A 205 13.01 -6.19 -10.03
N ILE A 206 14.06 -6.32 -9.23
CA ILE A 206 15.20 -7.22 -9.46
C ILE A 206 15.16 -8.32 -8.40
N CYS A 207 15.22 -9.58 -8.82
CA CYS A 207 15.26 -10.70 -7.89
C CYS A 207 16.27 -11.72 -8.39
N THR A 208 17.31 -11.98 -7.61
CA THR A 208 18.36 -12.98 -7.86
C THR A 208 18.24 -14.19 -6.92
N ASP A 209 17.38 -14.09 -5.91
CA ASP A 209 17.11 -15.17 -4.94
C ASP A 209 16.37 -16.35 -5.60
N LYS A 210 17.07 -17.48 -5.75
CA LYS A 210 16.56 -18.68 -6.45
C LYS A 210 15.26 -19.20 -5.84
N ARG A 211 15.15 -19.24 -4.50
CA ARG A 211 13.95 -19.75 -3.80
C ARG A 211 12.73 -18.88 -4.10
N VAL A 212 12.92 -17.56 -4.15
CA VAL A 212 11.84 -16.61 -4.50
C VAL A 212 11.43 -16.75 -5.97
N LEU A 213 12.41 -16.93 -6.86
CA LEU A 213 12.15 -17.10 -8.29
C LEU A 213 11.38 -18.37 -8.61
N GLU A 214 11.76 -19.50 -8.03
CA GLU A 214 11.06 -20.78 -8.19
C GLU A 214 9.60 -20.66 -7.76
N LYS A 215 9.33 -20.05 -6.60
CA LYS A 215 7.97 -19.78 -6.13
C LYS A 215 7.20 -18.87 -7.09
N ASN A 216 7.82 -17.79 -7.58
CA ASN A 216 7.18 -16.88 -8.53
C ASN A 216 6.92 -17.53 -9.90
N ILE A 217 7.79 -18.43 -10.35
CA ILE A 217 7.62 -19.22 -11.58
C ILE A 217 6.43 -20.16 -11.40
N ALA A 218 6.38 -20.96 -10.33
CA ALA A 218 5.27 -21.86 -10.06
C ALA A 218 3.91 -21.14 -10.05
N LEU A 219 3.86 -19.95 -9.44
CA LEU A 219 2.68 -19.09 -9.46
C LEU A 219 2.32 -18.58 -10.86
N LYS A 220 3.31 -18.36 -11.75
CA LYS A 220 3.06 -17.96 -13.14
C LYS A 220 2.58 -19.12 -14.01
N LEU A 221 3.08 -20.33 -13.77
CA LEU A 221 2.62 -21.55 -14.43
C LEU A 221 1.17 -21.90 -14.04
N SER A 222 0.77 -21.59 -12.81
CA SER A 222 -0.62 -21.67 -12.36
C SER A 222 -1.51 -20.55 -12.94
N GLY A 223 -0.95 -19.63 -13.71
CA GLY A 223 -1.63 -18.47 -14.28
C GLY A 223 -2.39 -18.80 -15.57
N PRO A 224 -3.20 -17.84 -16.07
CA PRO A 224 -4.04 -18.04 -17.25
C PRO A 224 -3.25 -18.28 -18.55
N ASP A 225 -1.98 -17.85 -18.62
CA ASP A 225 -1.12 -18.07 -19.80
C ASP A 225 -0.76 -19.56 -19.99
N TYR A 226 -0.80 -20.38 -18.92
CA TYR A 226 -0.31 -21.77 -18.90
C TYR A 226 -1.31 -22.78 -18.31
N LYS A 227 -2.50 -22.33 -17.90
CA LYS A 227 -3.50 -23.14 -17.16
C LYS A 227 -3.86 -24.49 -17.83
N ASN A 228 -3.81 -24.54 -19.16
CA ASN A 228 -4.21 -25.72 -19.95
C ASN A 228 -3.02 -26.46 -20.57
N MET A 229 -1.79 -26.12 -20.18
CA MET A 229 -0.57 -26.74 -20.70
C MET A 229 -0.01 -27.72 -19.67
N ASP A 230 0.68 -28.76 -20.14
CA ASP A 230 1.39 -29.67 -19.25
C ASP A 230 2.41 -28.90 -18.37
N PRO A 231 2.55 -29.21 -17.06
CA PRO A 231 3.45 -28.48 -16.17
C PRO A 231 4.92 -28.44 -16.62
N GLU A 232 5.43 -29.52 -17.23
CA GLU A 232 6.82 -29.57 -17.71
C GLU A 232 7.00 -28.74 -18.98
N GLU A 233 6.06 -28.83 -19.92
CA GLU A 233 6.05 -28.03 -21.14
C GLU A 233 5.93 -26.53 -20.82
N ALA A 234 5.03 -26.18 -19.89
CA ALA A 234 4.81 -24.81 -19.44
C ALA A 234 6.07 -24.23 -18.79
N LEU A 235 6.76 -25.02 -17.96
CA LEU A 235 8.02 -24.62 -17.35
C LEU A 235 9.10 -24.39 -18.40
N ASN A 236 9.20 -25.25 -19.41
CA ASN A 236 10.18 -25.12 -20.49
C ASN A 236 9.90 -23.88 -21.36
N ASP A 237 8.65 -23.67 -21.77
CA ASP A 237 8.25 -22.45 -22.50
C ASP A 237 8.56 -21.19 -21.69
N PHE A 238 8.21 -21.18 -20.39
CA PHE A 238 8.44 -20.02 -19.54
C PHE A 238 9.94 -19.74 -19.32
N ARG A 239 10.78 -20.78 -19.20
CA ARG A 239 12.24 -20.62 -19.13
C ARG A 239 12.81 -20.01 -20.42
N LYS A 240 12.39 -20.50 -21.60
CA LYS A 240 12.78 -19.91 -22.89
C LYS A 240 12.32 -18.47 -23.01
N ARG A 241 11.11 -18.16 -22.55
CA ARG A 241 10.58 -16.80 -22.48
C ARG A 241 11.45 -15.89 -21.62
N ILE A 242 11.88 -16.33 -20.42
CA ILE A 242 12.79 -15.56 -19.56
C ILE A 242 14.12 -15.32 -20.27
N ALA A 243 14.73 -16.35 -20.86
CA ALA A 243 16.00 -16.24 -21.57
C ALA A 243 15.93 -15.22 -22.73
N ASN A 244 14.80 -15.16 -23.45
CA ASN A 244 14.58 -14.17 -24.49
C ASN A 244 14.52 -12.72 -23.95
N TYR A 245 13.91 -12.52 -22.78
CA TYR A 245 13.93 -11.21 -22.12
C TYR A 245 15.32 -10.84 -21.59
N GLU A 246 16.06 -11.81 -21.04
CA GLU A 246 17.40 -11.58 -20.49
C GLU A 246 18.40 -11.09 -21.54
N LYS A 247 18.30 -11.59 -22.79
CA LYS A 247 19.13 -11.13 -23.91
C LYS A 247 18.97 -9.64 -24.25
N ALA A 248 17.80 -9.07 -23.97
CA ALA A 248 17.43 -7.70 -24.33
C ALA A 248 17.14 -6.82 -23.11
N TYR A 249 17.48 -7.29 -21.91
CA TYR A 249 17.18 -6.58 -20.66
C TYR A 249 18.30 -5.61 -20.31
N GLU A 250 17.93 -4.35 -20.24
CA GLU A 250 18.76 -3.25 -19.81
C GLU A 250 18.18 -2.70 -18.52
N THR A 251 18.93 -2.81 -17.42
CA THR A 251 18.53 -2.27 -16.12
C THR A 251 18.40 -0.75 -16.21
N ILE A 252 17.64 -0.14 -15.28
CA ILE A 252 17.67 1.33 -15.15
C ILE A 252 19.09 1.75 -14.75
N GLY A 253 19.61 2.88 -15.23
CA GLY A 253 20.96 3.32 -14.87
C GLY A 253 21.29 4.72 -15.39
N GLU A 254 22.53 4.88 -15.86
CA GLU A 254 23.11 6.18 -16.23
C GLU A 254 22.26 6.97 -17.24
N GLN A 255 21.63 6.30 -18.22
CA GLN A 255 20.79 6.99 -19.21
C GLN A 255 19.57 7.67 -18.58
N GLU A 256 18.90 7.00 -17.65
CA GLU A 256 17.79 7.58 -16.91
C GLU A 256 18.23 8.67 -15.92
N GLU A 257 19.43 8.55 -15.36
CA GLU A 257 20.03 9.54 -14.47
C GLU A 257 20.36 10.85 -15.20
N LEU A 258 20.93 10.76 -16.41
CA LEU A 258 21.21 11.91 -17.27
C LEU A 258 19.93 12.71 -17.62
N GLU A 259 18.80 12.02 -17.78
CA GLU A 259 17.50 12.64 -18.01
C GLU A 259 16.78 13.06 -16.71
N ASN A 260 17.46 13.00 -15.56
CA ASN A 260 16.94 13.34 -14.23
C ASN A 260 15.65 12.57 -13.84
N ILE A 261 15.53 11.32 -14.27
CA ILE A 261 14.33 10.51 -14.02
C ILE A 261 14.30 10.03 -12.58
N GLN A 262 13.10 10.07 -11.98
CA GLN A 262 12.86 9.46 -10.68
C GLN A 262 12.72 7.94 -10.83
N TYR A 263 13.53 7.18 -10.11
CA TYR A 263 13.39 5.74 -10.11
C TYR A 263 13.69 5.11 -8.75
N CYS A 264 13.17 3.90 -8.57
CA CYS A 264 13.50 3.03 -7.45
C CYS A 264 13.78 1.61 -7.94
N LYS A 265 14.90 1.04 -7.51
CA LYS A 265 15.23 -0.37 -7.72
C LYS A 265 15.00 -1.13 -6.42
N LEU A 266 14.07 -2.09 -6.45
CA LEU A 266 13.86 -3.06 -5.40
C LEU A 266 14.62 -4.35 -5.74
N ILE A 267 15.68 -4.62 -4.98
CA ILE A 267 16.51 -5.80 -5.16
C ILE A 267 16.15 -6.83 -4.07
N ASN A 268 15.83 -8.05 -4.50
CA ASN A 268 15.45 -9.17 -3.65
C ASN A 268 14.33 -8.83 -2.65
N VAL A 269 13.28 -8.20 -3.16
CA VAL A 269 12.04 -7.90 -2.42
C VAL A 269 12.31 -7.04 -1.18
N GLY A 270 13.07 -5.96 -1.38
CA GLY A 270 13.33 -4.95 -0.35
C GLY A 270 14.65 -5.12 0.41
N LYS A 271 15.37 -6.24 0.25
CA LYS A 271 16.71 -6.43 0.88
C LYS A 271 17.68 -5.29 0.56
N LYS A 272 17.61 -4.74 -0.65
CA LYS A 272 18.30 -3.50 -1.02
C LYS A 272 17.36 -2.63 -1.85
N VAL A 273 17.28 -1.36 -1.48
CA VAL A 273 16.51 -0.33 -2.18
C VAL A 273 17.48 0.74 -2.67
N ILE A 274 17.42 1.06 -3.95
CA ILE A 274 18.15 2.19 -4.54
C ILE A 274 17.09 3.19 -5.02
N ALA A 275 17.18 4.43 -4.57
CA ALA A 275 16.26 5.49 -4.97
C ALA A 275 17.07 6.66 -5.56
N HIS A 276 16.61 7.21 -6.68
CA HIS A 276 17.27 8.30 -7.39
C HIS A 276 16.28 9.41 -7.69
N ASN A 277 16.68 10.67 -7.42
CA ASN A 277 15.94 11.89 -7.69
C ASN A 277 14.44 11.84 -7.32
N ILE A 278 14.11 11.31 -6.14
CA ILE A 278 12.70 11.21 -5.70
C ILE A 278 12.19 12.60 -5.33
N GLN A 279 11.17 13.07 -6.06
CA GLN A 279 10.59 14.39 -5.89
C GLN A 279 9.08 14.34 -5.71
N GLY A 280 8.58 15.11 -4.75
CA GLY A 280 7.16 15.22 -4.46
C GLY A 280 6.65 14.15 -3.50
N PHE A 281 5.50 14.43 -2.89
CA PHE A 281 4.93 13.63 -1.81
C PHE A 281 4.55 12.22 -2.28
N LEU A 282 3.85 12.08 -3.40
CA LEU A 282 3.38 10.78 -3.90
C LEU A 282 4.52 9.81 -4.22
N SER A 283 5.58 10.29 -4.89
CA SER A 283 6.76 9.48 -5.15
C SER A 283 7.42 9.05 -3.83
N GLY A 284 7.57 9.99 -2.88
CA GLY A 284 8.09 9.69 -1.54
C GLY A 284 7.27 8.64 -0.79
N GLN A 285 5.94 8.73 -0.84
CA GLN A 285 5.03 7.74 -0.24
C GLN A 285 5.18 6.36 -0.87
N CYS A 286 5.36 6.28 -2.20
CA CYS A 286 5.63 5.02 -2.87
C CYS A 286 6.93 4.40 -2.34
N ILE A 287 8.03 5.16 -2.29
CA ILE A 287 9.32 4.62 -1.85
C ILE A 287 9.27 4.21 -0.38
N PHE A 288 8.68 5.05 0.48
CA PHE A 288 8.49 4.73 1.89
C PHE A 288 7.75 3.40 2.08
N TYR A 289 6.65 3.18 1.38
CA TYR A 289 5.91 1.91 1.48
C TYR A 289 6.72 0.73 0.93
N LEU A 290 7.41 0.90 -0.19
CA LEU A 290 8.21 -0.14 -0.84
C LEU A 290 9.39 -0.61 0.03
N MET A 291 10.01 0.29 0.80
CA MET A 291 11.07 -0.04 1.75
C MET A 291 10.60 -0.95 2.90
N ASN A 292 9.30 -0.96 3.16
CA ASN A 292 8.70 -1.73 4.26
C ASN A 292 8.15 -3.09 3.80
N LEU A 293 8.27 -3.46 2.52
CA LEU A 293 7.77 -4.75 2.04
C LEU A 293 8.64 -5.91 2.52
N ASN A 294 8.00 -6.95 3.04
CA ASN A 294 8.65 -8.24 3.29
C ASN A 294 7.76 -9.40 2.80
N LEU A 295 8.36 -10.59 2.70
CA LEU A 295 7.71 -11.83 2.25
C LEU A 295 7.51 -12.84 3.37
N VAL A 296 7.71 -12.45 4.63
CA VAL A 296 7.70 -13.46 5.67
C VAL A 296 6.28 -13.92 6.00
N ASP A 297 6.10 -15.23 6.06
CA ASP A 297 4.90 -15.87 6.55
C ASP A 297 4.73 -15.54 8.04
N ARG A 298 3.61 -14.89 8.36
CA ARG A 298 3.24 -14.45 9.70
C ARG A 298 1.73 -14.46 9.85
N ARG A 299 1.25 -14.44 11.08
CA ARG A 299 -0.16 -14.34 11.43
C ARG A 299 -0.46 -12.97 12.04
N ILE A 300 -1.42 -12.27 11.46
CA ILE A 300 -2.00 -11.05 12.02
C ILE A 300 -3.39 -11.43 12.55
N TRP A 301 -3.48 -11.65 13.86
CA TRP A 301 -4.73 -11.91 14.55
C TRP A 301 -5.37 -10.59 14.95
N ILE A 302 -6.68 -10.45 14.77
CA ILE A 302 -7.40 -9.26 15.19
C ILE A 302 -8.79 -9.63 15.70
N THR A 303 -9.18 -9.01 16.81
CA THR A 303 -10.50 -9.19 17.44
C THR A 303 -10.94 -7.88 18.08
N ARG A 304 -12.24 -7.78 18.36
CA ARG A 304 -12.74 -6.79 19.31
C ARG A 304 -12.34 -7.21 20.74
N HIS A 305 -12.37 -6.26 21.66
CA HIS A 305 -12.44 -6.55 23.09
C HIS A 305 -13.59 -7.52 23.41
N GLY A 306 -13.50 -8.21 24.55
CA GLY A 306 -14.65 -8.88 25.13
C GLY A 306 -15.82 -7.92 25.33
N GLU A 307 -17.04 -8.45 25.37
CA GLU A 307 -18.25 -7.68 25.68
C GLU A 307 -18.05 -6.81 26.93
N SER A 308 -18.34 -5.51 26.82
CA SER A 308 -18.27 -4.55 27.93
C SER A 308 -19.65 -4.26 28.51
N THR A 309 -19.71 -3.60 29.67
CA THR A 309 -21.00 -3.17 30.25
C THR A 309 -21.73 -2.16 29.37
N ASP A 310 -21.02 -1.29 28.64
CA ASP A 310 -21.68 -0.42 27.66
C ASP A 310 -22.29 -1.20 26.51
N ASN A 311 -21.69 -2.34 26.11
CA ASN A 311 -22.27 -3.19 25.09
C ASN A 311 -23.59 -3.81 25.54
N THR A 312 -23.68 -4.27 26.80
CA THR A 312 -24.92 -4.84 27.34
C THR A 312 -26.03 -3.78 27.48
N LEU A 313 -25.64 -2.50 27.66
CA LEU A 313 -26.56 -1.36 27.72
C LEU A 313 -26.85 -0.73 26.34
N GLY A 314 -26.21 -1.17 25.27
CA GLY A 314 -26.36 -0.60 23.93
C GLY A 314 -25.77 0.81 23.75
N ARG A 315 -24.87 1.23 24.65
CA ARG A 315 -24.18 2.53 24.60
C ARG A 315 -22.97 2.49 23.66
N ILE A 316 -22.65 3.63 23.04
CA ILE A 316 -21.47 3.79 22.18
C ILE A 316 -20.37 4.58 22.90
N GLY A 317 -19.12 4.46 22.43
CA GLY A 317 -18.00 5.20 23.01
C GLY A 317 -17.58 4.68 24.38
N GLY A 318 -17.25 5.60 25.28
CA GLY A 318 -16.99 5.37 26.70
C GLY A 318 -15.72 4.57 27.00
N ASP A 319 -15.52 4.28 28.28
CA ASP A 319 -14.39 3.51 28.81
C ASP A 319 -14.83 2.47 29.85
N SER A 320 -15.96 1.79 29.60
CA SER A 320 -16.45 0.73 30.48
C SER A 320 -15.52 -0.48 30.55
N SER A 321 -15.60 -1.18 31.69
CA SER A 321 -14.98 -2.48 31.93
C SER A 321 -15.75 -3.63 31.24
N LEU A 322 -15.12 -4.80 31.20
CA LEU A 322 -15.72 -6.03 30.69
C LEU A 322 -16.93 -6.49 31.52
N SER A 323 -17.92 -7.04 30.82
CA SER A 323 -18.96 -7.87 31.43
C SER A 323 -18.39 -9.21 31.90
N GLU A 324 -19.16 -9.98 32.66
CA GLU A 324 -18.76 -11.34 33.04
C GLU A 324 -18.51 -12.22 31.81
N ARG A 325 -19.40 -12.12 30.82
CA ARG A 325 -19.27 -12.81 29.53
C ARG A 325 -18.02 -12.37 28.77
N GLY A 326 -17.70 -11.06 28.80
CA GLY A 326 -16.47 -10.52 28.25
C GLY A 326 -15.20 -11.11 28.89
N ARG A 327 -15.21 -11.32 30.21
CA ARG A 327 -14.08 -11.95 30.94
C ARG A 327 -13.92 -13.43 30.61
N LYS A 328 -15.00 -14.17 30.39
CA LYS A 328 -14.95 -15.57 29.92
C LYS A 328 -14.29 -15.66 28.54
N PHE A 329 -14.77 -14.85 27.60
CA PHE A 329 -14.16 -14.72 26.28
C PHE A 329 -12.66 -14.38 26.36
N ALA A 330 -12.28 -13.39 27.17
CA ALA A 330 -10.88 -12.99 27.35
C ALA A 330 -10.00 -14.16 27.82
N ALA A 331 -10.50 -14.96 28.76
CA ALA A 331 -9.78 -16.14 29.26
C ALA A 331 -9.61 -17.22 28.18
N CYS A 332 -10.65 -17.46 27.37
CA CYS A 332 -10.58 -18.40 26.25
C CYS A 332 -9.62 -17.90 25.17
N LEU A 333 -9.67 -16.60 24.84
CA LEU A 333 -8.82 -15.97 23.84
C LEU A 333 -7.33 -16.19 24.13
N THR A 334 -6.90 -16.02 25.38
CA THR A 334 -5.50 -16.26 25.78
C THR A 334 -5.09 -17.70 25.51
N LYS A 335 -5.90 -18.69 25.92
CA LYS A 335 -5.62 -20.11 25.69
C LYS A 335 -5.56 -20.42 24.18
N PHE A 336 -6.52 -19.89 23.43
CA PHE A 336 -6.63 -20.09 21.99
C PHE A 336 -5.41 -19.53 21.24
N ILE A 337 -5.01 -18.30 21.53
CA ILE A 337 -3.88 -17.66 20.84
C ILE A 337 -2.56 -18.35 21.16
N LYS A 338 -2.37 -18.80 22.41
CA LYS A 338 -1.21 -19.62 22.79
C LYS A 338 -1.15 -20.92 21.98
N MET A 339 -2.26 -21.64 21.91
CA MET A 339 -2.35 -22.86 21.09
C MET A 339 -2.05 -22.58 19.61
N GLN A 340 -2.60 -21.50 19.04
CA GLN A 340 -2.35 -21.14 17.63
C GLN A 340 -0.89 -20.74 17.37
N LYS A 341 -0.24 -20.07 18.32
CA LYS A 341 1.19 -19.75 18.27
C LYS A 341 2.02 -21.05 18.20
N ASP A 342 1.78 -21.99 19.11
CA ASP A 342 2.51 -23.26 19.17
C ASP A 342 2.31 -24.09 17.90
N LEU A 343 1.06 -24.20 17.41
CA LEU A 343 0.74 -24.88 16.17
C LEU A 343 1.42 -24.24 14.94
N PHE A 344 1.48 -22.91 14.90
CA PHE A 344 2.16 -22.21 13.83
C PHE A 344 3.68 -22.48 13.85
N ARG A 345 4.29 -22.47 15.04
CA ARG A 345 5.72 -22.77 15.21
C ARG A 345 6.05 -24.20 14.78
N GLN A 346 5.23 -25.18 15.16
CA GLN A 346 5.40 -26.57 14.73
C GLN A 346 5.38 -26.70 13.21
N LYS A 347 4.37 -26.13 12.54
CA LYS A 347 4.27 -26.13 11.06
C LYS A 347 5.46 -25.43 10.40
N GLN A 348 5.97 -24.37 10.99
CA GLN A 348 7.15 -23.66 10.49
C GLN A 348 8.40 -24.55 10.52
N LEU A 349 8.62 -25.27 11.63
CA LEU A 349 9.75 -26.18 11.80
C LEU A 349 9.64 -27.41 10.89
N GLU A 350 8.45 -27.98 10.74
CA GLU A 350 8.18 -29.09 9.82
C GLU A 350 8.55 -28.70 8.39
N LYS A 351 8.03 -27.57 7.91
CA LYS A 351 8.33 -27.05 6.58
C LYS A 351 9.82 -26.80 6.37
N TYR A 352 10.50 -26.21 7.36
CA TYR A 352 11.95 -26.00 7.28
C TYR A 352 12.72 -27.32 7.14
N ARG A 353 12.34 -28.34 7.94
CA ARG A 353 12.96 -29.68 7.87
C ARG A 353 12.69 -30.38 6.53
N GLU A 354 11.52 -30.18 5.94
CA GLU A 354 11.20 -30.67 4.59
C GLU A 354 12.03 -29.99 3.51
N GLU A 355 12.12 -28.66 3.53
CA GLU A 355 12.95 -27.88 2.60
C GLU A 355 14.43 -28.31 2.68
N LEU A 356 14.97 -28.53 3.89
CA LEU A 356 16.32 -29.07 4.08
C LEU A 356 16.51 -30.48 3.51
N LYS A 357 15.51 -31.36 3.64
CA LYS A 357 15.56 -32.72 3.08
C LYS A 357 15.60 -32.67 1.56
N GLU A 358 14.84 -31.78 0.94
CA GLU A 358 14.87 -31.59 -0.52
C GLU A 358 16.21 -31.04 -1.00
N GLU A 359 16.78 -30.05 -0.31
CA GLU A 359 18.09 -29.48 -0.68
C GLU A 359 19.22 -30.52 -0.57
N LYS A 360 19.21 -31.37 0.48
CA LYS A 360 20.14 -32.49 0.61
C LYS A 360 20.02 -33.51 -0.52
N LYS A 361 18.81 -33.78 -1.01
CA LYS A 361 18.60 -34.66 -2.17
C LYS A 361 19.15 -34.04 -3.46
N ARG A 362 19.05 -32.72 -3.64
CA ARG A 362 19.52 -32.02 -4.85
C ARG A 362 21.05 -31.88 -4.87
N TYR A 363 21.70 -31.80 -3.72
CA TYR A 363 23.15 -31.59 -3.60
C TYR A 363 23.80 -32.71 -2.77
N LEU A 364 24.35 -33.72 -3.44
CA LEU A 364 24.99 -34.91 -2.83
C LEU A 364 26.11 -34.59 -1.81
N ASN A 365 26.70 -33.38 -1.85
CA ASN A 365 27.77 -32.93 -0.94
C ASN A 365 27.31 -31.84 0.07
N PHE A 366 25.99 -31.68 0.31
CA PHE A 366 25.49 -30.64 1.21
C PHE A 366 25.59 -31.06 2.69
N SER A 367 26.66 -30.65 3.35
CA SER A 367 26.78 -30.63 4.81
C SER A 367 26.07 -29.39 5.34
N SER A 368 24.81 -29.50 5.75
CA SER A 368 24.08 -28.38 6.34
C SER A 368 24.09 -28.46 7.86
N SER A 369 24.87 -27.59 8.48
CA SER A 369 24.77 -27.21 9.90
C SER A 369 23.91 -25.95 10.10
N GLU A 370 23.02 -25.62 9.15
CA GLU A 370 22.14 -24.45 9.30
C GLU A 370 21.19 -24.67 10.50
N PRO A 371 21.28 -23.82 11.54
CA PRO A 371 20.46 -23.96 12.73
C PRO A 371 18.98 -23.77 12.38
N GLU A 372 18.10 -24.36 13.18
CA GLU A 372 16.66 -24.09 13.04
C GLU A 372 16.40 -22.58 13.18
N PRO A 373 15.50 -22.02 12.36
CA PRO A 373 15.20 -20.60 12.43
C PRO A 373 14.68 -20.25 13.83
N PRO A 374 15.15 -19.15 14.46
CA PRO A 374 14.71 -18.79 15.80
C PRO A 374 13.19 -18.57 15.83
N GLU A 375 12.58 -18.89 16.97
CA GLU A 375 11.19 -18.51 17.20
C GLU A 375 11.10 -16.98 17.27
N ARG A 376 10.07 -16.44 16.65
CA ARG A 376 9.84 -15.00 16.62
C ARG A 376 8.98 -14.56 17.78
N ASN A 377 9.08 -13.29 18.12
CA ASN A 377 8.24 -12.71 19.15
C ASN A 377 6.76 -12.79 18.74
N PHE A 378 5.90 -12.80 19.74
CA PHE A 378 4.46 -12.68 19.55
C PHE A 378 3.99 -11.41 20.25
N LEU A 379 3.53 -10.45 19.45
CA LEU A 379 3.10 -9.15 19.95
C LEU A 379 1.61 -9.19 20.31
N VAL A 380 1.21 -8.50 21.38
CA VAL A 380 -0.20 -8.36 21.78
C VAL A 380 -0.51 -6.88 21.97
N TRP A 381 -1.24 -6.30 21.02
CA TRP A 381 -1.50 -4.86 20.99
C TRP A 381 -2.95 -4.58 21.34
N THR A 382 -3.16 -3.54 22.15
CA THR A 382 -4.50 -3.09 22.50
C THR A 382 -4.65 -1.59 22.28
N SER A 383 -5.89 -1.12 22.34
CA SER A 383 -6.15 0.30 22.59
C SER A 383 -5.72 0.72 24.00
N MET A 384 -5.89 1.99 24.35
CA MET A 384 -5.74 2.48 25.73
C MET A 384 -7.03 2.38 26.55
N LEU A 385 -8.14 1.86 26.00
CA LEU A 385 -9.42 1.72 26.70
C LEU A 385 -9.47 0.43 27.52
N LYS A 386 -10.05 0.51 28.72
CA LYS A 386 -10.08 -0.53 29.76
C LYS A 386 -10.52 -1.87 29.23
N ARG A 387 -11.65 -1.93 28.52
CA ARG A 387 -12.18 -3.16 27.92
C ARG A 387 -11.15 -3.93 27.06
N THR A 388 -10.28 -3.24 26.32
CA THR A 388 -9.24 -3.93 25.54
C THR A 388 -8.07 -4.41 26.41
N ILE A 389 -7.70 -3.62 27.42
CA ILE A 389 -6.62 -3.95 28.37
C ILE A 389 -7.03 -5.15 29.24
N GLU A 390 -8.24 -5.12 29.80
CA GLU A 390 -8.81 -6.23 30.58
C GLU A 390 -8.96 -7.51 29.73
N THR A 391 -9.18 -7.38 28.41
CA THR A 391 -9.27 -8.55 27.52
C THR A 391 -7.93 -9.29 27.40
N VAL A 392 -6.80 -8.59 27.56
CA VAL A 392 -5.46 -9.18 27.44
C VAL A 392 -4.77 -9.40 28.79
N GLU A 393 -5.44 -9.15 29.90
CA GLU A 393 -4.86 -9.20 31.25
C GLU A 393 -4.21 -10.57 31.58
N LYS A 394 -4.72 -11.65 30.99
CA LYS A 394 -4.23 -13.02 31.24
C LYS A 394 -3.06 -13.46 30.36
N PHE A 395 -2.59 -12.62 29.42
CA PHE A 395 -1.41 -12.95 28.62
C PHE A 395 -0.13 -12.80 29.45
N ASP A 396 0.72 -13.83 29.44
CA ASP A 396 1.99 -13.81 30.17
C ASP A 396 3.00 -12.89 29.47
N SER A 397 3.46 -11.85 30.17
CA SER A 397 4.42 -10.87 29.66
C SER A 397 5.81 -11.46 29.38
N LYS A 398 6.11 -12.67 29.84
CA LYS A 398 7.34 -13.40 29.48
C LYS A 398 7.25 -14.07 28.12
N GLU A 399 6.03 -14.32 27.65
CA GLU A 399 5.76 -15.04 26.41
C GLU A 399 5.28 -14.10 25.29
N PHE A 400 4.63 -13.00 25.67
CA PHE A 400 3.99 -12.05 24.76
C PHE A 400 4.44 -10.62 25.05
N ASP A 401 4.76 -9.88 24.00
CA ASP A 401 5.11 -8.46 24.09
C ASP A 401 3.82 -7.61 24.04
N VAL A 402 3.30 -7.27 25.21
CA VAL A 402 2.05 -6.51 25.34
C VAL A 402 2.29 -5.00 25.22
N MET A 403 1.55 -4.31 24.34
CA MET A 403 1.61 -2.85 24.19
C MET A 403 0.22 -2.21 24.07
N HIS A 404 0.07 -1.02 24.64
CA HIS A 404 -1.18 -0.25 24.63
C HIS A 404 -1.01 1.02 23.78
N ILE A 405 -1.86 1.18 22.77
CA ILE A 405 -1.63 2.14 21.70
C ILE A 405 -2.86 3.05 21.52
N ARG A 406 -2.66 4.36 21.66
CA ARG A 406 -3.76 5.34 21.60
C ARG A 406 -4.49 5.36 20.25
N PHE A 407 -3.77 5.21 19.14
CA PHE A 407 -4.38 5.21 17.82
C PHE A 407 -5.18 3.93 17.50
N LEU A 408 -5.24 2.96 18.43
CA LEU A 408 -6.14 1.80 18.37
C LEU A 408 -7.46 2.03 19.14
N ASN A 409 -7.65 3.19 19.78
CA ASN A 409 -8.93 3.54 20.43
C ASN A 409 -10.08 3.54 19.42
N GLU A 410 -11.28 3.26 19.91
CA GLU A 410 -12.52 3.31 19.13
C GLU A 410 -12.71 4.68 18.49
N ILE A 411 -13.57 4.76 17.47
CA ILE A 411 -14.05 6.03 16.95
C ILE A 411 -14.59 6.89 18.11
N TYR A 412 -14.11 8.13 18.21
CA TYR A 412 -14.61 9.07 19.21
C TYR A 412 -15.92 9.69 18.74
N ALA A 413 -17.02 9.44 19.45
CA ALA A 413 -18.36 9.93 19.11
C ALA A 413 -18.65 11.35 19.62
N GLY A 414 -17.66 12.05 20.21
CA GLY A 414 -17.76 13.43 20.65
C GLY A 414 -18.93 13.65 21.62
N ALA A 415 -19.85 14.54 21.28
CA ALA A 415 -21.04 14.83 22.11
C ALA A 415 -21.99 13.63 22.26
N CYS A 416 -21.86 12.60 21.42
CA CYS A 416 -22.67 11.38 21.46
C CYS A 416 -22.00 10.21 22.23
N GLU A 417 -20.88 10.45 22.93
CA GLU A 417 -20.26 9.43 23.78
C GLU A 417 -21.21 8.99 24.91
N GLU A 418 -21.14 7.71 25.28
CA GLU A 418 -21.93 7.08 26.35
C GLU A 418 -23.47 7.06 26.12
N MET A 419 -23.94 7.52 24.97
CA MET A 419 -25.35 7.45 24.57
C MET A 419 -25.68 6.14 23.86
N THR A 420 -26.95 5.72 23.94
CA THR A 420 -27.51 4.70 23.05
C THR A 420 -27.89 5.30 21.71
N TYR A 421 -28.01 4.47 20.67
CA TYR A 421 -28.49 4.97 19.36
C TYR A 421 -29.90 5.56 19.42
N GLN A 422 -30.78 5.04 20.28
CA GLN A 422 -32.11 5.57 20.48
C GLN A 422 -32.06 6.98 21.09
N GLN A 423 -31.23 7.19 22.12
CA GLN A 423 -31.05 8.52 22.71
C GLN A 423 -30.47 9.53 21.70
N ILE A 424 -29.55 9.10 20.83
CA ILE A 424 -29.02 9.97 19.77
C ILE A 424 -30.12 10.34 18.77
N GLU A 425 -31.01 9.41 18.41
CA GLU A 425 -32.14 9.67 17.52
C GLU A 425 -33.15 10.65 18.14
N GLU A 426 -33.36 10.58 19.45
CA GLU A 426 -34.27 11.46 20.20
C GLU A 426 -33.66 12.86 20.46
N GLU A 427 -32.41 12.93 20.91
CA GLU A 427 -31.74 14.18 21.31
C GLU A 427 -31.06 14.92 20.14
N TYR A 428 -30.55 14.19 19.14
CA TYR A 428 -29.84 14.73 17.97
C TYR A 428 -30.37 14.14 16.66
N PRO A 429 -31.66 14.34 16.31
CA PRO A 429 -32.30 13.68 15.15
C PRO A 429 -31.64 14.04 13.82
N GLU A 430 -31.18 15.29 13.66
CA GLU A 430 -30.48 15.75 12.44
C GLU A 430 -29.15 15.03 12.26
N GLU A 431 -28.37 14.89 13.34
CA GLU A 431 -27.08 14.20 13.34
C GLU A 431 -27.26 12.69 13.07
N TYR A 432 -28.29 12.08 13.66
CA TYR A 432 -28.64 10.68 13.40
C TYR A 432 -28.97 10.44 11.92
N ALA A 433 -29.78 11.31 11.32
CA ALA A 433 -30.13 11.25 9.89
C ALA A 433 -28.90 11.49 9.00
N ALA A 434 -28.08 12.50 9.31
CA ALA A 434 -26.85 12.82 8.59
C ALA A 434 -25.90 11.61 8.57
N ARG A 435 -25.67 10.99 9.73
CA ARG A 435 -24.85 9.78 9.86
C ARG A 435 -25.40 8.61 9.06
N LYS A 436 -26.72 8.40 9.06
CA LYS A 436 -27.36 7.31 8.31
C LYS A 436 -27.20 7.51 6.80
N SER A 437 -27.30 8.75 6.32
CA SER A 437 -27.15 9.09 4.90
C SER A 437 -25.72 8.95 4.38
N ASN A 438 -24.71 9.29 5.20
CA ASN A 438 -23.32 9.32 4.76
C ASN A 438 -22.33 8.89 5.85
N LYS A 439 -22.40 7.62 6.25
CA LYS A 439 -21.66 7.08 7.40
C LYS A 439 -20.13 7.15 7.28
N LEU A 440 -19.58 7.12 6.07
CA LEU A 440 -18.13 7.19 5.84
C LEU A 440 -17.57 8.60 6.14
N TYR A 441 -18.27 9.64 5.69
CA TYR A 441 -17.81 11.02 5.75
C TYR A 441 -18.37 11.80 6.94
N TYR A 442 -19.49 11.35 7.52
CA TYR A 442 -20.08 11.94 8.70
C TYR A 442 -19.08 11.98 9.86
N ARG A 443 -18.90 13.15 10.45
CA ARG A 443 -18.08 13.39 11.64
C ARG A 443 -18.99 13.73 12.81
N TYR A 444 -18.82 13.03 13.92
CA TYR A 444 -19.62 13.30 15.12
C TYR A 444 -19.40 14.73 15.66
N PRO A 445 -20.44 15.37 16.21
CA PRO A 445 -20.34 16.70 16.81
C PRO A 445 -19.44 16.71 18.06
N GLY A 446 -18.91 17.86 18.44
CA GLY A 446 -18.08 17.99 19.64
C GLY A 446 -16.65 17.46 19.48
N MET A 447 -16.00 17.74 18.33
CA MET A 447 -14.67 17.21 17.99
C MET A 447 -14.61 15.69 17.85
N GLY A 448 -15.74 15.05 17.54
CA GLY A 448 -15.80 13.64 17.21
C GLY A 448 -15.07 13.30 15.91
N GLU A 449 -14.95 12.01 15.65
CA GLU A 449 -14.27 11.46 14.48
C GLU A 449 -15.28 10.98 13.43
N SER A 450 -14.88 11.05 12.16
CA SER A 450 -15.48 10.29 11.07
C SER A 450 -14.74 8.97 10.84
N TYR A 451 -15.30 8.07 10.03
CA TYR A 451 -14.56 6.88 9.58
C TYR A 451 -13.26 7.26 8.85
N LEU A 452 -13.25 8.35 8.08
CA LEU A 452 -12.05 8.85 7.39
C LEU A 452 -10.97 9.32 8.38
N ASP A 453 -11.37 9.98 9.46
CA ASP A 453 -10.43 10.42 10.51
C ASP A 453 -9.76 9.21 11.16
N VAL A 454 -10.52 8.15 11.46
CA VAL A 454 -9.97 6.90 12.00
C VAL A 454 -9.08 6.18 10.98
N ILE A 455 -9.45 6.15 9.69
CA ILE A 455 -8.58 5.60 8.62
C ILE A 455 -7.22 6.29 8.63
N HIS A 456 -7.20 7.62 8.68
CA HIS A 456 -5.96 8.39 8.73
C HIS A 456 -5.16 8.14 10.02
N ARG A 457 -5.83 8.07 11.17
CA ARG A 457 -5.21 7.76 12.47
C ARG A 457 -4.60 6.36 12.51
N VAL A 458 -5.20 5.39 11.82
CA VAL A 458 -4.74 3.98 11.77
C VAL A 458 -3.67 3.75 10.70
N ASN A 459 -3.38 4.71 9.82
CA ASN A 459 -2.33 4.56 8.79
C ASN A 459 -0.97 4.07 9.30
N PRO A 460 -0.42 4.57 10.43
CA PRO A 460 0.83 4.05 10.98
C PRO A 460 0.76 2.55 11.31
N LEU A 461 -0.39 2.06 11.78
CA LEU A 461 -0.61 0.62 12.04
C LEU A 461 -0.52 -0.19 10.75
N ILE A 462 -1.07 0.28 9.64
CA ILE A 462 -1.05 -0.45 8.38
C ILE A 462 0.39 -0.62 7.88
N ILE A 463 1.19 0.44 7.93
CA ILE A 463 2.62 0.38 7.58
C ILE A 463 3.35 -0.59 8.49
N GLU A 464 3.09 -0.50 9.79
CA GLU A 464 3.68 -1.36 10.80
C GLU A 464 3.35 -2.84 10.54
N LEU A 465 2.08 -3.15 10.32
CA LEU A 465 1.63 -4.50 10.03
C LEU A 465 2.21 -5.05 8.73
N GLU A 466 2.44 -4.21 7.71
CA GLU A 466 3.09 -4.61 6.46
C GLU A 466 4.59 -4.86 6.66
N ARG A 467 5.28 -4.05 7.47
CA ARG A 467 6.72 -4.14 7.74
C ARG A 467 7.11 -5.22 8.74
N MET A 468 6.23 -5.52 9.68
CA MET A 468 6.49 -6.50 10.72
C MET A 468 6.74 -7.89 10.13
N THR A 469 7.61 -8.61 10.83
CA THR A 469 7.94 -10.01 10.55
C THR A 469 7.39 -10.94 11.63
N ASP A 470 7.06 -10.39 12.79
CA ASP A 470 6.55 -11.12 13.95
C ASP A 470 5.06 -11.45 13.80
N ASN A 471 4.61 -12.39 14.64
CA ASN A 471 3.18 -12.65 14.79
C ASN A 471 2.58 -11.63 15.74
N ILE A 472 1.32 -11.25 15.52
CA ILE A 472 0.66 -10.23 16.33
C ILE A 472 -0.80 -10.58 16.58
N LEU A 473 -1.29 -10.27 17.77
CA LEU A 473 -2.70 -10.14 18.12
C LEU A 473 -3.02 -8.67 18.36
N ILE A 474 -4.06 -8.15 17.71
CA ILE A 474 -4.62 -6.83 17.98
C ILE A 474 -6.00 -6.99 18.61
N VAL A 475 -6.17 -6.50 19.84
CA VAL A 475 -7.46 -6.39 20.52
C VAL A 475 -7.92 -4.93 20.49
N THR A 476 -8.90 -4.65 19.65
CA THR A 476 -9.37 -3.28 19.39
C THR A 476 -10.89 -3.21 19.44
N HIS A 477 -11.50 -2.32 18.65
CA HIS A 477 -12.91 -2.03 18.66
C HIS A 477 -13.54 -2.17 17.28
N ARG A 478 -14.83 -1.86 17.17
CA ARG A 478 -15.61 -2.17 15.98
C ARG A 478 -15.12 -1.40 14.76
N VAL A 479 -14.86 -0.09 14.89
CA VAL A 479 -14.46 0.72 13.73
C VAL A 479 -13.04 0.39 13.28
N VAL A 480 -12.10 0.32 14.21
CA VAL A 480 -10.69 -0.01 13.90
C VAL A 480 -10.55 -1.41 13.30
N LEU A 481 -11.27 -2.42 13.84
CA LEU A 481 -11.28 -3.77 13.26
C LEU A 481 -11.78 -3.78 11.81
N ARG A 482 -12.89 -3.08 11.51
CA ARG A 482 -13.42 -2.97 10.14
C ARG A 482 -12.38 -2.38 9.19
N ILE A 483 -11.71 -1.31 9.62
CA ILE A 483 -10.69 -0.59 8.86
C ILE A 483 -9.51 -1.52 8.53
N VAL A 484 -8.98 -2.24 9.52
CA VAL A 484 -7.84 -3.16 9.29
C VAL A 484 -8.24 -4.33 8.39
N LEU A 485 -9.40 -4.95 8.64
CA LEU A 485 -9.91 -6.03 7.78
C LEU A 485 -10.13 -5.54 6.34
N ALA A 486 -10.72 -4.36 6.16
CA ALA A 486 -10.96 -3.77 4.86
C ALA A 486 -9.68 -3.57 4.07
N TYR A 487 -8.64 -3.03 4.72
CA TYR A 487 -7.33 -2.87 4.08
C TYR A 487 -6.77 -4.21 3.61
N PHE A 488 -6.71 -5.22 4.48
CA PHE A 488 -6.08 -6.49 4.10
C PHE A 488 -6.91 -7.32 3.12
N SER A 489 -8.23 -7.19 3.14
CA SER A 489 -9.18 -7.86 2.25
C SER A 489 -9.47 -7.10 0.95
N ASP A 490 -8.82 -5.94 0.70
CA ASP A 490 -9.03 -5.09 -0.50
C ASP A 490 -10.50 -4.68 -0.68
N VAL A 491 -11.18 -4.36 0.43
CA VAL A 491 -12.58 -3.90 0.44
C VAL A 491 -12.63 -2.40 0.14
N GLU A 492 -13.55 -2.00 -0.74
CA GLU A 492 -13.83 -0.59 -1.06
C GLU A 492 -14.24 0.20 0.19
N LYS A 493 -13.71 1.42 0.32
CA LYS A 493 -13.87 2.27 1.52
C LYS A 493 -15.34 2.56 1.85
N GLU A 494 -16.19 2.68 0.84
CA GLU A 494 -17.62 2.93 0.97
C GLU A 494 -18.35 1.78 1.68
N LYS A 495 -17.82 0.55 1.58
CA LYS A 495 -18.39 -0.65 2.22
C LYS A 495 -17.92 -0.85 3.66
N VAL A 496 -16.81 -0.20 4.06
CA VAL A 496 -16.17 -0.39 5.38
C VAL A 496 -17.10 -0.11 6.56
N PRO A 497 -17.91 0.97 6.58
CA PRO A 497 -18.82 1.25 7.69
C PRO A 497 -19.95 0.21 7.89
N HIS A 498 -20.12 -0.68 6.92
CA HIS A 498 -21.18 -1.69 6.85
C HIS A 498 -20.69 -3.12 7.06
N MET A 499 -19.37 -3.36 7.08
CA MET A 499 -18.80 -4.68 7.32
C MET A 499 -19.26 -5.26 8.66
N ASP A 500 -19.69 -6.52 8.68
CA ASP A 500 -20.07 -7.17 9.92
C ASP A 500 -18.85 -7.73 10.65
N VAL A 501 -18.76 -7.38 11.93
CA VAL A 501 -17.64 -7.69 12.83
C VAL A 501 -18.19 -7.93 14.24
N PRO A 502 -18.84 -9.08 14.47
CA PRO A 502 -19.47 -9.41 15.75
C PRO A 502 -18.46 -9.42 16.92
N LEU A 503 -18.99 -9.31 18.14
CA LEU A 503 -18.19 -9.58 19.33
C LEU A 503 -17.76 -11.05 19.34
N HIS A 504 -16.72 -11.32 20.12
CA HIS A 504 -16.25 -12.68 20.40
C HIS A 504 -15.88 -13.50 19.16
N THR A 505 -15.42 -12.81 18.12
CA THR A 505 -14.94 -13.40 16.87
C THR A 505 -13.52 -12.92 16.61
N VAL A 506 -12.64 -13.88 16.33
CA VAL A 506 -11.22 -13.65 16.05
C VAL A 506 -10.97 -13.88 14.57
N TYR A 507 -10.27 -12.94 13.94
CA TYR A 507 -9.88 -13.01 12.54
C TYR A 507 -8.39 -13.23 12.42
N CYS A 508 -7.97 -14.15 11.55
CA CYS A 508 -6.57 -14.39 11.23
C CYS A 508 -6.30 -13.96 9.79
N LEU A 509 -5.53 -12.90 9.62
CA LEU A 509 -5.04 -12.43 8.34
C LEU A 509 -3.67 -13.05 8.05
N GLN A 510 -3.56 -13.73 6.92
CA GLN A 510 -2.31 -14.33 6.44
C GLN A 510 -1.91 -13.67 5.11
N PRO A 511 -0.96 -12.71 5.13
CA PRO A 511 -0.49 -12.08 3.90
C PRO A 511 0.15 -13.10 2.95
N LYS A 512 -0.35 -13.16 1.70
CA LYS A 512 0.19 -14.01 0.63
C LYS A 512 0.65 -13.13 -0.56
N ALA A 513 1.22 -13.75 -1.58
CA ALA A 513 1.73 -13.06 -2.77
C ALA A 513 0.66 -12.39 -3.66
N TYR A 514 -0.63 -12.74 -3.53
CA TYR A 514 -1.70 -12.16 -4.37
C TYR A 514 -2.87 -11.57 -3.60
N GLY A 515 -2.76 -11.48 -2.28
CA GLY A 515 -3.82 -11.03 -1.41
C GLY A 515 -3.57 -11.49 0.01
N THR A 516 -4.62 -11.49 0.81
CA THR A 516 -4.59 -11.96 2.19
C THR A 516 -5.61 -13.07 2.33
N GLU A 517 -5.21 -14.19 2.92
CA GLU A 517 -6.14 -15.23 3.34
C GLU A 517 -6.71 -14.82 4.70
N LEU A 518 -8.04 -14.83 4.82
CA LEU A 518 -8.77 -14.46 6.02
C LEU A 518 -9.42 -15.71 6.59
N LEU A 519 -9.04 -16.11 7.80
CA LEU A 519 -9.74 -17.15 8.57
C LEU A 519 -10.55 -16.49 9.67
N LYS A 520 -11.75 -16.99 9.93
CA LYS A 520 -12.67 -16.51 10.96
C LYS A 520 -12.86 -17.59 12.02
N TRP A 521 -12.82 -17.18 13.29
CA TRP A 521 -13.00 -18.07 14.43
C TRP A 521 -14.05 -17.47 15.36
N VAL A 522 -15.09 -18.22 15.69
CA VAL A 522 -16.19 -17.76 16.56
C VAL A 522 -16.09 -18.49 17.89
N TRP A 523 -16.16 -17.73 19.00
CA TRP A 523 -16.20 -18.30 20.34
C TRP A 523 -17.60 -18.85 20.65
N ASP A 524 -17.66 -20.10 21.08
CA ASP A 524 -18.84 -20.70 21.69
C ASP A 524 -18.75 -20.62 23.21
N GLU A 525 -19.77 -20.02 23.83
CA GLU A 525 -19.81 -19.82 25.27
C GLU A 525 -20.10 -21.10 26.06
N ASN A 526 -20.81 -22.07 25.47
CA ASN A 526 -21.15 -23.32 26.14
C ASN A 526 -19.94 -24.26 26.17
N GLU A 527 -19.19 -24.30 25.07
CA GLU A 527 -18.00 -25.15 24.96
C GLU A 527 -16.70 -24.48 25.44
N ASP A 528 -16.73 -23.16 25.69
CA ASP A 528 -15.56 -22.33 26.03
C ASP A 528 -14.39 -22.52 25.04
N MET A 529 -14.72 -22.61 23.75
CA MET A 529 -13.77 -22.88 22.66
C MET A 529 -14.06 -22.05 21.42
N PHE A 530 -13.07 -21.93 20.54
CA PHE A 530 -13.21 -21.29 19.24
C PHE A 530 -13.39 -22.32 18.12
N PHE A 531 -14.33 -22.06 17.24
CA PHE A 531 -14.58 -22.86 16.03
C PHE A 531 -14.22 -22.05 14.80
N GLN A 532 -13.50 -22.68 13.86
CA GLN A 532 -13.22 -22.06 12.58
C GLN A 532 -14.46 -22.11 11.69
N GLU A 533 -14.84 -20.97 11.13
CA GLU A 533 -15.93 -20.83 10.16
C GLU A 533 -15.43 -20.86 8.72
#